data_AF-A0A7J8Z058-F1
#
_entry.id   AF-A0A7J8Z058-F1
#
_cell.length_a   1.000
_cell.length_b   1.000
_cell.length_c   1.000
_cell.angle_alpha   90.00
_cell.angle_beta   90.00
_cell.angle_gamma   90.00
#
_symmetry.space_group_name_H-M   'P 1'
#
loop_
_entity.id
_entity.type
_entity.pdbx_description
1 polymer ?
#
loop_
_entity_poly.entity_id
_entity_poly.type
_entity_poly.pdbx_seq_one_letter_code
_entity_poly.pdbx_strand_id
1 'polypeptide(L)' 'ISIITKVEAQKRCTEVLNPSSCLLAECRQECFQKYPSGVGECVQSGGTPLQPTYECLCVYNCPL' A
#
# COMPACT_ATOMS: atom_id res chain seq x y z
N ILE A 1 1.37 32.56 19.80
CA ILE A 1 0.17 31.94 19.19
C ILE A 1 0.67 30.99 18.12
N SER A 2 0.65 29.68 18.38
CA SER A 2 1.11 28.69 17.40
C SER A 2 -0.01 28.44 16.40
N ILE A 3 0.19 28.89 15.16
CA ILE A 3 -0.69 28.63 14.02
C ILE A 3 -0.51 27.16 13.63
N ILE A 4 -1.41 26.30 14.08
CA ILE A 4 -1.53 24.93 13.58
C ILE A 4 -2.35 25.02 12.29
N THR A 5 -1.67 25.09 11.14
CA THR A 5 -2.32 24.82 9.85
C THR A 5 -2.80 23.38 9.88
N LYS A 6 -4.11 23.18 9.89
CA LYS A 6 -4.73 21.87 9.70
C LYS A 6 -4.37 21.41 8.28
N VAL A 7 -3.26 20.70 8.15
CA VAL A 7 -2.90 20.01 6.91
C VAL A 7 -3.99 18.97 6.71
N GLU A 8 -4.76 19.09 5.64
CA GLU A 8 -5.60 18.00 5.16
C GLU A 8 -4.67 16.85 4.78
N ALA A 9 -4.46 15.94 5.71
CA ALA A 9 -3.79 14.68 5.40
C ALA A 9 -4.60 14.01 4.30
N GLN A 10 -3.97 13.74 3.16
CA GLN A 10 -4.61 13.02 2.07
C GLN A 10 -5.14 11.70 2.63
N LYS A 11 -6.46 11.47 2.53
CA LYS A 11 -7.07 10.24 3.04
C LYS A 11 -6.51 9.08 2.23
N ARG A 12 -5.71 8.22 2.86
CA ARG A 12 -5.13 7.03 2.23
C ARG A 12 -6.04 5.83 2.45
N CYS A 13 -6.25 5.07 1.39
CA CYS A 13 -6.94 3.79 1.37
C CYS A 13 -5.92 2.69 1.07
N THR A 14 -6.25 1.47 1.48
CA THR A 14 -5.39 0.30 1.27
C THR A 14 -6.20 -0.84 0.68
N GLU A 15 -5.59 -1.61 -0.21
CA GLU A 15 -6.15 -2.84 -0.76
C GLU A 15 -5.05 -3.88 -0.91
N VAL A 16 -5.31 -5.12 -0.50
CA VAL A 16 -4.41 -6.24 -0.78
C VAL A 16 -4.69 -6.75 -2.19
N LEU A 17 -3.73 -6.57 -3.11
CA LEU A 17 -3.86 -7.01 -4.51
C LEU A 17 -3.48 -8.48 -4.68
N ASN A 18 -2.50 -8.95 -3.92
CA ASN A 18 -2.08 -10.35 -3.91
C ASN A 18 -1.72 -10.81 -2.48
N PRO A 19 -2.49 -11.73 -1.88
CA PRO A 19 -2.29 -12.15 -0.49
C PRO A 19 -1.16 -13.20 -0.30
N SER A 20 -0.71 -13.84 -1.37
CA SER A 20 0.14 -15.06 -1.26
C SER A 20 1.52 -14.91 -1.87
N SER A 21 1.74 -13.88 -2.68
CA SER A 21 3.01 -13.61 -3.33
C SER A 21 3.21 -12.10 -3.42
N CYS A 22 4.45 -11.66 -3.27
CA CYS A 22 4.79 -10.28 -3.54
C CYS A 22 6.10 -10.16 -4.32
N LEU A 23 5.98 -9.91 -5.62
CA LEU A 23 7.05 -9.33 -6.41
C LEU A 23 6.85 -7.81 -6.44
N LEU A 24 7.76 -7.07 -5.83
CA LEU A 24 7.60 -5.61 -5.64
C LEU A 24 7.38 -4.85 -6.96
N ALA A 25 8.01 -5.27 -8.05
CA ALA A 25 7.86 -4.63 -9.35
C ALA A 25 6.42 -4.79 -9.91
N GLU A 26 5.88 -6.01 -9.87
CA GLU A 26 4.50 -6.31 -10.27
C GLU A 26 3.51 -5.59 -9.35
N CYS A 27 3.71 -5.68 -8.03
CA CYS A 27 2.85 -5.02 -7.05
C CYS A 27 2.74 -3.51 -7.28
N ARG A 28 3.86 -2.84 -7.57
CA ARG A 28 3.89 -1.40 -7.91
C ARG A 28 3.17 -1.12 -9.22
N GLN A 29 3.40 -1.95 -10.24
CA GLN A 29 2.78 -1.77 -11.55
C GLN A 29 1.27 -1.95 -11.48
N GLU A 30 0.79 -3.04 -10.88
CA GLU A 30 -0.63 -3.33 -10.71
C GLU A 30 -1.33 -2.24 -9.88
N CYS A 31 -0.72 -1.84 -8.76
CA CYS A 31 -1.27 -0.79 -7.91
C CYS A 31 -1.39 0.55 -8.63
N PHE A 32 -0.35 0.95 -9.39
CA PHE A 32 -0.38 2.19 -10.17
C PHE A 32 -1.39 2.13 -11.33
N GLN A 33 -1.53 0.97 -11.98
CA GLN A 33 -2.51 0.77 -13.04
C GLN A 33 -3.95 0.84 -12.52
N LYS A 34 -4.21 0.27 -11.34
CA LYS A 34 -5.54 0.29 -10.72
C LYS A 34 -5.88 1.63 -10.08
N TYR A 35 -4.89 2.25 -9.44
CA TYR A 35 -5.03 3.52 -8.75
C TYR A 35 -3.89 4.48 -9.18
N PRO A 36 -4.20 5.59 -9.89
CA PRO A 36 -3.16 6.51 -10.37
C PRO A 36 -2.30 7.17 -9.27
N SER A 37 -2.79 7.19 -8.03
CA SER A 37 -2.06 7.66 -6.84
C SER A 37 -1.50 6.52 -5.98
N GLY A 38 -1.61 5.29 -6.48
CA GLY A 38 -1.30 4.05 -5.82
C GLY A 38 0.20 3.78 -5.78
N VAL A 39 0.66 3.32 -4.63
CA VAL A 39 2.00 2.78 -4.40
C VAL A 39 1.85 1.35 -3.89
N GLY A 40 2.39 0.40 -4.64
CA GLY A 40 2.43 -1.00 -4.24
C GLY A 40 3.63 -1.28 -3.34
N GLU A 41 3.38 -1.97 -2.23
CA GLU A 41 4.37 -2.35 -1.23
C GLU A 41 4.24 -3.83 -0.88
N CYS A 42 5.38 -4.49 -0.64
CA CYS A 42 5.38 -5.85 -0.10
C CYS A 42 5.43 -5.78 1.41
N VAL A 43 4.37 -6.22 2.07
CA VAL A 43 4.27 -6.25 3.52
C VAL A 43 4.24 -7.70 4.00
N GLN A 44 4.88 -7.96 5.15
CA GLN A 44 4.87 -9.30 5.71
C GLN A 44 3.45 -9.62 6.21
N SER A 45 2.84 -10.65 5.65
CA SER A 45 1.49 -11.10 5.99
C SER A 45 1.47 -12.29 6.96
N GLY A 46 2.63 -12.93 7.18
CA GLY A 46 2.74 -14.06 8.09
C GLY A 46 3.98 -14.92 7.83
N GLY A 47 3.75 -16.24 7.87
CA GLY A 47 4.80 -17.25 7.72
C GLY A 47 5.52 -17.57 9.03
N THR A 48 6.68 -18.18 8.91
CA THR A 48 7.58 -18.43 10.05
C THR A 48 8.74 -17.44 10.01
N PRO A 49 9.47 -17.22 11.12
CA PRO A 49 10.67 -16.36 11.10
C PRO A 49 11.72 -16.78 10.06
N LEU A 50 11.77 -18.07 9.70
CA LEU A 50 12.69 -18.62 8.70
C LEU A 50 12.14 -18.54 7.26
N GLN A 51 10.82 -18.44 7.12
CA GLN A 51 10.10 -18.41 5.84
C GLN A 51 8.92 -17.45 5.96
N PRO A 52 9.19 -16.13 5.93
CA PRO A 52 8.14 -15.12 5.98
C PRO A 52 7.31 -15.15 4.69
N THR A 53 6.00 -14.94 4.82
CA THR A 53 5.12 -14.72 3.67
C THR A 53 4.88 -13.23 3.51
N TYR A 54 4.78 -12.78 2.26
CA TYR A 54 4.54 -11.40 1.91
C TYR A 54 3.29 -11.28 1.05
N GLU A 55 2.53 -10.23 1.28
CA GLU A 55 1.41 -9.82 0.44
C GLU A 55 1.73 -8.48 -0.24
N CYS A 56 1.11 -8.26 -1.39
CA CYS A 56 1.11 -6.98 -2.07
C CYS A 56 0.01 -6.08 -1.52
N LEU A 57 0.40 -5.05 -0.77
CA LEU A 57 -0.46 -4.00 -0.27
C LEU A 57 -0.36 -2.78 -1.20
N CYS A 58 -1.50 -2.34 -1.73
CA CYS A 58 -1.60 -1.12 -2.52
C CYS A 58 -2.13 0.02 -1.66
N VAL A 59 -1.35 1.08 -1.51
CA VAL A 59 -1.73 2.28 -0.76
C VAL A 59 -2.02 3.40 -1.75
N TYR A 60 -3.22 3.97 -1.73
CA TYR A 60 -3.67 4.95 -2.72
C TYR A 60 -4.49 6.07 -2.06
N ASN A 61 -4.74 7.16 -2.77
CA ASN A 61 -5.68 8.18 -2.29
C ASN A 61 -7.11 7.63 -2.39
N CYS A 62 -7.86 7.67 -1.29
CA CYS A 62 -9.25 7.27 -1.30
C CYS A 62 -10.01 8.08 -2.37
N PRO A 63 -10.88 7.45 -3.16
CA PRO A 63 -11.82 8.19 -3.98
C PRO A 63 -12.68 9.09 -3.07
N LEU A 64 -12.99 10.28 -3.59
CA LEU A 64 -13.84 11.27 -2.92
C LEU A 64 -15.26 10.74 -2.69
#